data_AF-A0A6V7JCB8-F1
#
_entry.id   AF-A0A6V7JCB8-F1
#
_cell.length_a   1.000
_cell.length_b   1.000
_cell.length_c   1.000
_cell.angle_alpha   90.00
_cell.angle_beta   90.00
_cell.angle_gamma   90.00
#
_symmetry.space_group_name_H-M   'P 1'
#
loop_
_entity.id
_entity.type
_entity.pdbx_description
1 polymer ?
#
loop_
_entity_poly.entity_id
_entity_poly.type
_entity_poly.pdbx_seq_one_letter_code
_entity_poly.pdbx_strand_id
1 'polypeptide(L)'
;MANVNDNLPLPKDFMPDAWFNDERMNAMLAEFRNRSVNPQDWDSKFKFWDSLISTYLSHYKQCTFSIFQLSTVFKRKGRTPLCLPTVVAELH
;
A
#
# COMPACT_ATOMS: atom_id res chain seq x y z
N MET A 1 1.26 -15.13 -24.67
CA MET A 1 1.87 -14.06 -23.85
C MET A 1 1.01 -13.93 -22.62
N ALA A 2 1.52 -14.21 -21.42
CA ALA A 2 0.71 -14.38 -20.22
C ALA A 2 -0.08 -13.09 -19.93
N ASN A 3 -1.40 -13.17 -20.05
CA ASN A 3 -2.34 -12.17 -19.56
C ASN A 3 -2.35 -12.29 -18.03
N VAL A 4 -1.39 -11.65 -17.38
CA VAL A 4 -1.38 -11.57 -15.91
C VAL A 4 -2.48 -10.59 -15.58
N ASN A 5 -3.63 -11.14 -15.18
CA ASN A 5 -4.66 -10.38 -14.49
C ASN A 5 -3.97 -9.53 -13.42
N ASP A 6 -3.83 -8.24 -13.68
CA ASP A 6 -3.51 -7.25 -12.65
C ASP A 6 -4.70 -7.29 -11.69
N ASN A 7 -4.67 -8.20 -10.73
CA ASN A 7 -5.60 -8.24 -9.61
C ASN A 7 -5.32 -6.99 -8.78
N LEU A 8 -5.88 -5.87 -9.24
CA LEU A 8 -5.79 -4.61 -8.53
C LEU A 8 -6.52 -4.76 -7.18
N PRO A 9 -5.97 -4.18 -6.11
CA PRO A 9 -6.63 -4.16 -4.81
C PRO A 9 -8.03 -3.52 -4.83
N LEU A 10 -8.23 -2.57 -5.74
CA LEU A 10 -9.45 -1.80 -5.93
C LEU A 10 -9.72 -1.63 -7.43
N PRO A 11 -10.96 -1.28 -7.83
CA PRO A 11 -11.22 -0.88 -9.21
C PRO A 11 -10.31 0.28 -9.63
N LYS A 12 -9.97 0.33 -10.92
CA LYS A 12 -8.98 1.26 -11.47
C LYS A 12 -9.23 2.73 -11.09
N ASP A 13 -10.49 3.14 -11.03
CA ASP A 13 -10.90 4.52 -10.71
C ASP A 13 -10.61 4.93 -9.25
N PHE A 14 -10.40 3.96 -8.36
CA PHE A 14 -10.04 4.18 -6.96
C PHE A 14 -8.54 3.94 -6.70
N MET A 15 -7.80 3.49 -7.71
CA MET A 15 -6.37 3.23 -7.56
C MET A 15 -5.59 4.54 -7.72
N PRO A 16 -4.62 4.81 -6.82
CA PRO A 16 -3.76 5.98 -6.98
C PRO A 16 -2.88 5.82 -8.23
N ASP A 17 -2.67 6.91 -8.98
CA ASP A 17 -1.79 6.91 -10.17
C ASP A 17 -0.41 6.34 -9.89
N ALA A 18 0.08 6.56 -8.66
CA ALA A 18 1.32 6.01 -8.15
C ALA A 18 1.42 4.50 -8.36
N TRP A 19 0.31 3.76 -8.25
CA TRP A 19 0.25 2.30 -8.37
C TRP A 19 0.69 1.80 -9.75
N PHE A 20 0.45 2.60 -10.79
CA PHE A 20 0.79 2.25 -12.17
C PHE A 20 2.23 2.64 -12.53
N ASN A 21 2.93 3.37 -11.67
CA ASN A 21 4.34 3.68 -11.83
C ASN A 21 5.22 2.69 -11.03
N ASP A 22 5.99 1.87 -11.74
CA ASP A 22 6.83 0.84 -11.13
C ASP A 22 7.92 1.38 -10.21
N GLU A 23 8.58 2.47 -10.61
CA GLU A 23 9.65 3.09 -9.84
C GLU A 23 9.11 3.64 -8.52
N ARG A 24 7.98 4.36 -8.58
CA ARG A 24 7.31 4.88 -7.41
C ARG A 24 6.82 3.77 -6.49
N MET A 25 6.21 2.72 -7.03
CA MET A 25 5.76 1.59 -6.22
C MET A 25 6.89 0.79 -5.60
N ASN A 26 8.06 0.70 -6.26
CA ASN A 26 9.21 0.03 -5.66
C ASN A 26 9.63 0.69 -4.34
N ALA A 27 9.60 2.02 -4.26
CA ALA A 27 9.85 2.77 -3.03
C ALA A 27 8.70 2.63 -2.01
N MET A 28 7.45 2.63 -2.48
CA MET A 28 6.28 2.49 -1.61
C MET A 28 6.20 1.11 -0.94
N LEU A 29 6.61 0.04 -1.63
CA LEU A 29 6.61 -1.33 -1.09
C LEU A 29 7.77 -1.63 -0.13
N ALA A 30 8.84 -0.83 -0.15
CA ALA A 30 10.00 -1.03 0.73
C ALA A 30 9.65 -0.82 2.21
N GLU A 31 10.56 -1.12 3.13
CA GLU A 31 10.43 -0.76 4.55
C GLU A 31 10.44 0.77 4.75
N PHE A 32 10.05 1.23 5.93
CA PHE A 32 10.27 2.62 6.32
C PHE A 32 11.73 2.83 6.70
N ARG A 33 12.30 3.94 6.26
CA ARG A 33 13.58 4.43 6.79
C ARG A 33 13.33 5.13 8.13
N ASN A 34 14.40 5.35 8.90
CA ASN A 34 14.27 6.12 10.14
C ASN A 34 13.67 7.50 9.86
N ARG A 35 12.55 7.82 10.54
CA ARG A 35 11.83 9.08 10.38
C ARG A 35 12.72 10.29 10.65
N SER A 36 13.72 10.18 11.54
CA SER A 36 14.65 11.29 11.83
C SER A 36 15.52 11.70 10.66
N VAL A 37 15.76 10.80 9.70
CA VAL A 37 16.62 11.06 8.52
C VAL A 37 15.87 11.83 7.44
N ASN A 38 14.59 11.52 7.25
CA ASN A 38 13.72 12.28 6.35
C ASN A 38 12.24 12.15 6.80
N PRO A 39 11.76 13.07 7.65
CA PRO A 39 10.38 13.05 8.14
C PRO A 39 9.36 13.23 7.02
N GLN A 40 9.67 14.06 6.01
CA GLN A 40 8.76 14.38 4.92
C GLN A 40 8.49 13.16 4.02
N ASP A 41 9.52 12.42 3.64
CA ASP A 41 9.37 11.19 2.87
C ASP A 41 8.60 10.13 3.65
N TRP A 42 8.91 10.01 4.95
CA TRP A 42 8.23 9.10 5.85
C TRP A 42 6.73 9.43 5.92
N ASP A 43 6.38 10.68 6.22
CA ASP A 43 4.98 11.13 6.35
C ASP A 43 4.23 10.97 5.03
N SER A 44 4.89 11.26 3.90
CA SER A 44 4.31 11.10 2.56
C SER A 44 4.00 9.64 2.24
N LYS A 45 4.91 8.72 2.60
CA LYS A 45 4.72 7.28 2.42
C LYS A 45 3.64 6.74 3.35
N PHE A 46 3.62 7.16 4.61
CA PHE A 46 2.58 6.78 5.56
C PHE A 46 1.21 7.24 5.07
N LYS A 47 1.06 8.51 4.72
CA LYS A 47 -0.20 9.08 4.21
C LYS A 47 -0.70 8.37 2.95
N PHE A 48 0.21 7.98 2.05
CA PHE A 48 -0.13 7.18 0.88
C PHE A 48 -0.79 5.85 1.26
N TRP A 49 -0.15 5.09 2.16
CA TRP A 49 -0.66 3.78 2.57
C TRP A 49 -1.91 3.88 3.43
N ASP A 50 -1.96 4.82 4.37
CA ASP A 50 -3.15 5.09 5.17
C ASP A 50 -4.37 5.41 4.29
N SER A 51 -4.21 6.33 3.32
CA SER A 51 -5.27 6.68 2.38
C SER A 51 -5.71 5.47 1.54
N LEU A 52 -4.77 4.67 1.05
CA LEU A 52 -5.06 3.50 0.22
C LEU A 52 -5.77 2.39 1.00
N ILE A 53 -5.32 2.10 2.23
CA ILE A 53 -5.96 1.12 3.13
C ILE A 53 -7.36 1.60 3.49
N SER A 54 -7.51 2.86 3.88
CA SER A 54 -8.82 3.45 4.22
C SER A 54 -9.80 3.39 3.05
N THR A 55 -9.33 3.70 1.84
CA THR A 55 -10.14 3.57 0.61
C THR A 55 -10.56 2.12 0.36
N TYR A 56 -9.63 1.18 0.55
CA TYR A 56 -9.90 -0.25 0.39
C TYR A 56 -10.98 -0.73 1.37
N LEU A 57 -10.81 -0.45 2.66
CA LEU A 57 -11.75 -0.84 3.70
C LEU A 57 -13.13 -0.23 3.47
N SER A 58 -13.19 1.05 3.10
CA SER A 58 -14.45 1.74 2.79
C SER A 58 -15.16 1.18 1.56
N HIS A 59 -14.41 0.82 0.52
CA HIS A 59 -14.97 0.24 -0.70
C HIS A 59 -15.58 -1.14 -0.43
N TYR A 60 -14.86 -2.01 0.28
CA TYR A 60 -15.32 -3.37 0.60
C TYR A 60 -16.16 -3.46 1.88
N LYS A 61 -16.49 -2.33 2.52
CA LYS A 61 -17.27 -2.26 3.77
C LYS A 61 -16.68 -3.11 4.89
N GLN A 62 -15.35 -3.12 5.00
CA GLN A 62 -14.62 -3.84 6.02
C GLN A 62 -14.25 -2.92 7.18
N CYS A 63 -14.55 -3.34 8.41
CA CYS A 63 -14.15 -2.62 9.63
C CYS A 63 -12.97 -3.27 10.36
N THR A 64 -12.54 -4.45 9.89
CA THR A 64 -11.42 -5.19 10.47
C THR A 64 -10.54 -5.70 9.33
N PHE A 65 -9.25 -5.82 9.62
CA PHE A 65 -8.27 -6.34 8.68
C PHE A 65 -7.11 -6.95 9.47
N SER A 66 -6.31 -7.77 8.79
CA SER A 66 -5.03 -8.25 9.30
C SER A 66 -3.90 -7.81 8.39
N ILE A 67 -2.68 -7.70 8.94
CA ILE A 67 -1.48 -7.44 8.12
C ILE A 67 -1.35 -8.50 7.03
N PHE A 68 -1.62 -9.78 7.33
CA PHE A 68 -1.57 -10.86 6.35
C PHE A 68 -2.54 -10.65 5.18
N GLN A 69 -3.78 -10.22 5.47
CA GLN A 69 -4.76 -9.89 4.43
C GLN A 69 -4.26 -8.72 3.56
N LEU A 70 -3.83 -7.61 4.18
CA LEU A 70 -3.34 -6.44 3.45
C LEU A 70 -2.10 -6.80 2.60
N SER A 71 -1.18 -7.58 3.15
CA SER A 71 0.00 -8.08 2.43
C SER A 71 -0.35 -8.92 1.21
N THR A 72 -1.43 -9.70 1.28
CA THR A 72 -1.91 -10.53 0.16
C THR A 72 -2.60 -9.66 -0.89
N VAL A 73 -3.48 -8.76 -0.46
CA VAL A 73 -4.27 -7.88 -1.33
C VAL A 73 -3.37 -6.88 -2.07
N PHE A 74 -2.45 -6.23 -1.37
CA PHE A 74 -1.55 -5.23 -1.94
C PHE A 74 -0.27 -5.84 -2.55
N LYS A 75 -0.22 -7.16 -2.72
CA LYS A 75 0.89 -7.82 -3.41
C LYS A 75 0.91 -7.38 -4.87
N ARG A 76 2.04 -6.86 -5.32
CA ARG A 76 2.20 -6.29 -6.67
C ARG A 76 3.43 -6.88 -7.33
N LYS A 77 3.26 -7.46 -8.53
CA LYS A 77 4.35 -8.08 -9.31
C LYS A 77 5.20 -9.05 -8.48
N GLY A 78 4.54 -9.87 -7.66
CA GLY A 78 5.21 -10.84 -6.79
C GLY A 78 5.76 -10.27 -5.47
N ARG A 79 5.79 -8.94 -5.29
CA ARG A 79 6.34 -8.28 -4.11
C ARG A 79 5.24 -7.92 -3.11
N THR A 80 5.47 -8.25 -1.85
CA THR A 80 4.62 -7.84 -0.72
C THR A 80 5.10 -6.49 -0.19
N PRO A 81 4.20 -5.58 0.24
CA PRO A 81 4.62 -4.34 0.86
C PRO A 81 5.18 -4.61 2.27
N LEU A 82 6.47 -4.35 2.47
CA LEU A 82 7.18 -4.56 3.73
C LEU A 82 6.92 -3.46 4.75
N CYS A 83 6.39 -2.31 4.31
CA CYS A 83 6.04 -1.19 5.17
C CYS A 83 4.75 -1.39 5.98
N LEU A 84 3.86 -2.31 5.58
CA LEU A 84 2.53 -2.44 6.19
C LEU A 84 2.55 -2.62 7.71
N PRO A 85 3.45 -3.44 8.32
CA PRO A 85 3.51 -3.54 9.77
C PRO A 85 3.71 -2.19 10.47
N THR A 86 4.59 -1.33 9.93
CA THR A 86 4.82 0.02 10.45
C THR A 86 3.60 0.91 10.23
N VAL A 87 2.96 0.86 9.05
CA VAL A 87 1.74 1.66 8.81
C VAL A 87 0.67 1.30 9.83
N VAL A 88 0.41 0.00 10.03
CA VAL A 88 -0.63 -0.48 10.94
C VAL A 88 -0.32 -0.14 12.40
N ALA A 89 0.94 -0.17 12.81
CA ALA A 89 1.35 0.22 14.17
C ALA A 89 1.09 1.71 14.47
N GLU A 90 1.08 2.55 13.43
CA GLU A 90 0.91 4.01 13.51
C GLU A 90 -0.54 4.45 13.23
N LEU A 91 -1.44 3.53 12.86
CA LEU A 91 -2.87 3.81 12.76
C LEU A 91 -3.45 3.98 14.17
N HIS A 92 -3.84 5.20 14.52
CA HIS A 92 -4.44 5.57 15.80
C HIS A 92 -5.80 6.23 15.62
#